data_AF-A0A6L9J2A0-F1
#
_entry.id   AF-A0A6L9J2A0-F1
#
_cell.length_a   1.000
_cell.length_b   1.000
_cell.length_c   1.000
_cell.angle_alpha   90.00
_cell.angle_beta   90.00
_cell.angle_gamma   90.00
#
_symmetry.space_group_name_H-M   'P 1'
#
loop_
_entity.id
_entity.type
_entity.pdbx_description
1 polymer ?
#
loop_
_entity_poly.entity_id
_entity_poly.type
_entity_poly.pdbx_seq_one_letter_code
_entity_poly.pdbx_strand_id
1 'polypeptide(L)'
;PPPGGGWGPCGSCDTCGHPANECVTSPTGECLWDPTTCGGPPPPGDDDDVPPGDDDDVPPGDDDVPPDDDDIVECYRVSVSYSPASGAYGTASIVTPQNCQGGYLPGTSVTIQASPSGGGTWTDSWSGSCSGLAIPGYLVNSQTVTVNFPCTVHVNFAYLG
;
A
#
# COMPACT_ATOMS: atom_id res chain seq x y z
N PRO A 1 -29.16 -29.90 -14.52
CA PRO A 1 -28.67 -29.10 -15.66
C PRO A 1 -29.71 -28.04 -16.09
N PRO A 2 -29.29 -26.78 -16.29
CA PRO A 2 -30.17 -25.73 -16.77
C PRO A 2 -30.69 -26.07 -18.17
N PRO A 3 -31.97 -25.82 -18.47
CA PRO A 3 -32.55 -26.10 -19.77
C PRO A 3 -31.88 -25.20 -20.83
N GLY A 4 -30.93 -25.77 -21.58
CA GLY A 4 -30.21 -25.08 -22.66
C GLY A 4 -28.69 -25.17 -22.61
N GLY A 5 -28.09 -25.80 -21.59
CA GLY A 5 -26.63 -25.96 -21.50
C GLY A 5 -25.85 -24.65 -21.30
N GLY A 6 -26.52 -23.60 -20.83
CA GLY A 6 -25.87 -22.37 -20.37
C GLY A 6 -25.60 -22.42 -18.86
N TRP A 7 -24.97 -21.37 -18.32
CA TRP A 7 -24.92 -21.18 -16.87
C TRP A 7 -26.30 -20.78 -16.34
N GLY A 8 -26.66 -21.27 -15.14
CA GLY A 8 -27.85 -20.82 -14.41
C GLY A 8 -27.69 -19.39 -13.87
N PRO A 9 -28.76 -18.77 -13.35
CA PRO A 9 -28.63 -17.54 -12.57
C PRO A 9 -27.95 -17.82 -11.20
N CYS A 10 -27.38 -16.79 -10.58
CA CYS A 10 -26.99 -16.85 -9.17
C CYS A 10 -28.20 -17.27 -8.31
N GLY A 11 -28.02 -18.22 -7.39
CA GLY A 11 -29.14 -18.84 -6.67
C GLY A 11 -29.79 -20.02 -7.38
N SER A 12 -29.26 -20.51 -8.51
CA SER A 12 -29.87 -21.62 -9.23
C SER A 12 -29.67 -22.99 -8.57
N CYS A 13 -28.83 -23.06 -7.53
CA CYS A 13 -28.63 -24.25 -6.70
C CYS A 13 -28.14 -23.84 -5.30
N ASP A 14 -28.11 -24.79 -4.37
CA ASP A 14 -27.82 -24.58 -2.95
C ASP A 14 -26.87 -25.64 -2.36
N THR A 15 -26.32 -26.52 -3.21
CA THR A 15 -25.42 -27.61 -2.80
C THR A 15 -23.94 -27.29 -3.00
N CYS A 16 -23.57 -26.02 -3.24
CA CYS A 16 -22.17 -25.64 -3.50
C CYS A 16 -21.32 -25.47 -2.22
N GLY A 17 -21.90 -25.65 -1.03
CA GLY A 17 -21.20 -25.48 0.25
C GLY A 17 -21.16 -24.04 0.77
N HIS A 18 -21.74 -23.09 0.02
CA HIS A 18 -21.78 -21.66 0.33
C HIS A 18 -23.24 -21.15 0.30
N PRO A 19 -23.51 -19.88 0.69
CA PRO A 19 -24.84 -19.29 0.60
C PRO A 19 -25.43 -19.46 -0.80
N ALA A 20 -26.71 -19.84 -0.89
CA ALA A 20 -27.34 -20.19 -2.18
C ALA A 20 -27.23 -19.05 -3.21
N ASN A 21 -27.31 -17.79 -2.77
CA ASN A 21 -27.15 -16.60 -3.63
C ASN A 21 -25.78 -16.51 -4.32
N GLU A 22 -24.77 -17.22 -3.83
CA GLU A 22 -23.42 -17.27 -4.38
C GLU A 22 -23.17 -18.53 -5.22
N CYS A 23 -24.13 -19.46 -5.24
CA CYS A 23 -24.06 -20.67 -6.04
C CYS A 23 -24.67 -20.47 -7.42
N VAL A 24 -24.07 -21.10 -8.44
CA VAL A 24 -24.56 -21.13 -9.82
C VAL A 24 -24.47 -22.54 -10.40
N THR A 25 -25.42 -22.91 -11.24
CA THR A 25 -25.41 -24.22 -11.92
C THR A 25 -24.65 -24.12 -13.24
N SER A 26 -23.67 -24.99 -13.43
CA SER A 26 -22.86 -25.08 -14.64
C SER A 26 -23.67 -25.59 -15.85
N PRO A 27 -23.16 -25.40 -17.08
CA PRO A 27 -23.66 -26.05 -18.30
C PRO A 27 -23.81 -27.57 -18.19
N THR A 28 -22.90 -28.23 -17.47
CA THR A 28 -22.87 -29.67 -17.22
C THR A 28 -23.85 -30.10 -16.12
N GLY A 29 -24.44 -29.14 -15.38
CA GLY A 29 -25.42 -29.36 -14.33
C GLY A 29 -24.83 -29.50 -12.93
N GLU A 30 -23.58 -29.11 -12.74
CA GLU A 30 -22.89 -29.09 -11.44
C GLU A 30 -23.19 -27.79 -10.69
N CYS A 31 -23.23 -27.84 -9.37
CA CYS A 31 -23.43 -26.65 -8.55
C CYS A 31 -22.07 -26.11 -8.11
N LEU A 32 -21.73 -24.90 -8.55
CA LEU A 32 -20.43 -24.29 -8.34
C LEU A 32 -20.59 -22.97 -7.57
N TRP A 33 -19.64 -22.68 -6.69
CA TRP A 33 -19.55 -21.39 -6.01
C TRP A 33 -18.85 -20.38 -6.94
N ASP A 34 -19.46 -19.22 -7.17
CA ASP A 34 -18.90 -18.13 -7.98
C ASP A 34 -19.09 -16.79 -7.24
N PRO A 35 -18.25 -16.49 -6.24
CA PRO A 35 -18.36 -15.25 -5.47
C PRO A 35 -18.03 -14.02 -6.31
N THR A 36 -17.25 -14.17 -7.38
CA THR A 36 -16.86 -13.07 -8.26
C THR A 36 -18.05 -12.56 -9.06
N THR A 37 -18.88 -13.47 -9.60
CA THR A 37 -20.05 -13.11 -10.41
C THR A 37 -21.32 -13.00 -9.55
N CYS A 38 -21.43 -13.78 -8.46
CA CYS A 38 -22.63 -13.91 -7.64
C CYS A 38 -22.52 -13.39 -6.20
N GLY A 39 -21.32 -13.10 -5.69
CA GLY A 39 -21.08 -12.61 -4.32
C GLY A 39 -21.38 -11.13 -4.10
N GLY A 40 -21.70 -10.37 -5.16
CA GLY A 40 -21.84 -8.92 -5.07
C GLY A 40 -20.54 -8.23 -4.64
N PRO A 41 -20.53 -6.89 -4.51
CA PRO A 41 -19.39 -6.21 -3.91
C PRO A 41 -19.22 -6.71 -2.47
N PRO A 42 -17.99 -7.08 -2.05
CA PRO A 42 -17.77 -7.62 -0.71
C PRO A 42 -18.28 -6.62 0.33
N PRO A 43 -19.00 -7.09 1.37
CA PRO A 43 -19.22 -6.27 2.55
C PRO A 43 -17.84 -5.87 3.12
N PRO A 44 -17.70 -4.69 3.76
CA PRO A 44 -16.43 -4.32 4.36
C PRO A 44 -16.14 -5.26 5.54
N GLY A 45 -15.25 -6.24 5.29
CA GLY A 45 -14.56 -7.07 6.28
C GLY A 45 -15.45 -8.02 7.06
N ASP A 46 -15.35 -9.31 6.74
CA ASP A 46 -15.55 -10.41 7.69
C ASP A 46 -14.58 -11.53 7.28
N ASP A 47 -13.33 -11.41 7.75
CA ASP A 47 -12.27 -12.42 7.66
C ASP A 47 -12.50 -13.52 8.71
N ASP A 48 -13.61 -14.25 8.70
CA ASP A 48 -13.86 -15.32 9.68
C ASP A 48 -14.85 -16.37 9.15
N ASP A 49 -14.41 -17.27 8.28
CA ASP A 49 -14.96 -18.65 8.21
C ASP A 49 -14.04 -19.55 7.34
N VAL A 50 -12.84 -19.84 7.84
CA VAL A 50 -12.12 -21.05 7.41
C VAL A 50 -12.67 -22.20 8.27
N PRO A 51 -13.49 -23.10 7.71
CA PRO A 51 -13.86 -24.31 8.45
C PRO A 51 -12.58 -25.11 8.73
N PRO A 52 -12.49 -25.86 9.85
CA PRO A 52 -11.42 -26.85 9.99
C PRO A 52 -11.63 -27.92 8.92
N GLY A 53 -10.96 -27.74 7.79
CA GLY A 53 -10.90 -28.70 6.69
C GLY A 53 -10.03 -29.88 7.12
N ASP A 54 -10.51 -31.08 6.79
CA ASP A 54 -9.86 -32.35 7.07
C ASP A 54 -8.41 -32.40 6.52
N ASP A 55 -7.44 -32.55 7.43
CA ASP A 55 -5.99 -32.64 7.17
C ASP A 55 -5.54 -33.97 6.52
N ASP A 56 -6.27 -34.53 5.55
CA ASP A 56 -5.94 -35.85 4.98
C ASP A 56 -5.72 -35.92 3.46
N ASP A 57 -5.70 -34.78 2.76
CA ASP A 57 -5.27 -34.75 1.35
C ASP A 57 -4.40 -33.51 1.06
N VAL A 58 -3.30 -33.38 1.82
CA VAL A 58 -2.17 -32.56 1.38
C VAL A 58 -1.38 -33.40 0.38
N PRO A 59 -1.44 -33.13 -0.94
CA PRO A 59 -0.53 -33.75 -1.88
C PRO A 59 0.91 -33.44 -1.44
N PRO A 60 1.86 -34.37 -1.57
CA PRO A 60 3.23 -34.13 -1.18
C PRO A 60 3.80 -32.95 -1.98
N GLY A 61 3.97 -31.81 -1.30
CA GLY A 61 4.81 -30.68 -1.66
C GLY A 61 4.73 -30.24 -3.12
N ASP A 62 3.75 -29.39 -3.45
CA ASP A 62 4.02 -28.33 -4.40
C ASP A 62 4.86 -27.25 -3.68
N ASP A 63 6.14 -27.55 -3.46
CA ASP A 63 7.17 -26.57 -3.06
C ASP A 63 7.47 -25.55 -4.19
N ASP A 64 6.62 -25.50 -5.22
CA ASP A 64 6.67 -24.65 -6.41
C ASP A 64 5.41 -23.75 -6.52
N VAL A 65 4.67 -23.51 -5.43
CA VAL A 65 3.81 -22.32 -5.37
C VAL A 65 4.75 -21.15 -5.05
N PRO A 66 5.14 -20.29 -6.02
CA PRO A 66 5.83 -19.06 -5.66
C PRO A 66 4.97 -18.35 -4.63
N PRO A 67 5.56 -17.80 -3.54
CA PRO A 67 4.77 -17.01 -2.60
C PRO A 67 3.96 -16.00 -3.41
N ASP A 68 2.65 -15.95 -3.17
CA ASP A 68 1.75 -15.04 -3.88
C ASP A 68 2.43 -13.67 -3.98
N ASP A 69 2.60 -13.16 -5.19
CA ASP A 69 3.34 -11.91 -5.50
C ASP A 69 2.70 -10.69 -4.80
N ASP A 70 1.57 -10.88 -4.13
CA ASP A 70 0.88 -9.93 -3.25
C ASP A 70 1.57 -9.72 -1.87
N ASP A 71 2.51 -10.58 -1.46
CA ASP A 71 3.28 -10.44 -0.20
C ASP A 71 4.64 -9.73 -0.35
N ILE A 72 5.02 -9.33 -1.57
CA ILE A 72 6.25 -8.55 -1.77
C ILE A 72 5.98 -7.10 -1.38
N VAL A 73 6.16 -6.77 -0.10
CA VAL A 73 6.03 -5.37 0.34
C VAL A 73 7.15 -4.53 -0.25
N GLU A 74 6.87 -3.82 -1.34
CA GLU A 74 7.84 -2.96 -2.01
C GLU A 74 8.21 -1.76 -1.11
N CYS A 75 9.50 -1.60 -0.85
CA CYS A 75 10.02 -0.45 -0.13
C CYS A 75 10.00 0.80 -1.02
N TYR A 76 9.45 1.91 -0.52
CA TYR A 76 9.49 3.19 -1.22
C TYR A 76 10.65 4.08 -0.75
N ARG A 77 11.33 4.69 -1.73
CA ARG A 77 12.44 5.61 -1.48
C ARG A 77 11.92 7.03 -1.28
N VAL A 78 12.39 7.67 -0.20
CA VAL A 78 12.24 9.13 0.02
C VAL A 78 13.58 9.79 -0.32
N SER A 79 13.55 10.77 -1.23
CA SER A 79 14.74 11.54 -1.61
C SER A 79 14.68 12.95 -1.04
N VAL A 80 15.68 13.34 -0.25
CA VAL A 80 15.79 14.69 0.31
C VAL A 80 16.89 15.46 -0.42
N SER A 81 16.59 16.71 -0.76
CA SER A 81 17.53 17.64 -1.39
C SER A 81 17.36 19.03 -0.79
N TYR A 82 18.33 19.91 -1.01
CA TYR A 82 18.31 21.27 -0.50
C TYR A 82 19.02 22.25 -1.42
N SER A 83 18.61 23.52 -1.35
CA SER A 83 19.22 24.63 -2.06
C SER A 83 19.73 25.70 -1.08
N PRO A 84 20.93 26.26 -1.30
CA PRO A 84 21.89 25.90 -2.34
C PRO A 84 22.50 24.51 -2.10
N ALA A 85 22.76 23.77 -3.19
CA ALA A 85 23.27 22.40 -3.12
C ALA A 85 24.67 22.29 -2.47
N SER A 86 25.40 23.41 -2.37
CA SER A 86 26.66 23.50 -1.63
C SER A 86 26.50 23.28 -0.12
N GLY A 87 25.27 23.40 0.42
CA GLY A 87 25.01 23.33 1.85
C GLY A 87 25.43 24.58 2.62
N ALA A 88 25.84 25.65 1.94
CA ALA A 88 26.37 26.87 2.57
C ALA A 88 25.38 27.52 3.55
N TYR A 89 24.07 27.45 3.28
CA TYR A 89 23.04 28.05 4.12
C TYR A 89 22.32 27.05 5.04
N GLY A 90 22.57 25.76 4.84
CA GLY A 90 21.93 24.70 5.61
C GLY A 90 21.88 23.39 4.84
N THR A 91 21.53 22.33 5.56
CA THR A 91 21.35 20.99 5.02
C THR A 91 20.03 20.39 5.50
N ALA A 92 19.54 19.37 4.80
CA ALA A 92 18.37 18.61 5.24
C ALA A 92 18.66 17.11 5.17
N SER A 93 18.14 16.37 6.15
CA SER A 93 18.30 14.92 6.23
C SER A 93 17.04 14.25 6.77
N ILE A 94 16.86 12.98 6.42
CA ILE A 94 15.83 12.15 7.02
C ILE A 94 16.34 11.67 8.38
N VAL A 95 15.55 11.83 9.43
CA VAL A 95 15.90 11.40 10.80
C VAL A 95 15.16 10.14 11.23
N THR A 96 14.07 9.78 10.54
CA THR A 96 13.39 8.50 10.74
C THR A 96 14.25 7.37 10.16
N PRO A 97 14.56 6.31 10.93
CA PRO A 97 15.27 5.14 10.40
C PRO A 97 14.45 4.40 9.35
N GLN A 98 15.11 3.86 8.34
CA GLN A 98 14.49 2.97 7.35
C GLN A 98 13.96 1.71 8.06
N ASN A 99 12.72 1.33 7.76
CA ASN A 99 12.08 0.10 8.23
C ASN A 99 11.99 -0.98 7.14
N CYS A 100 12.59 -0.72 5.97
CA CYS A 100 12.56 -1.58 4.80
C CYS A 100 13.91 -1.48 4.07
N GLN A 101 14.35 -2.54 3.41
CA GLN A 101 15.63 -2.53 2.70
C GLN A 101 15.60 -1.52 1.54
N GLY A 102 16.36 -0.43 1.67
CA GLY A 102 16.42 0.61 0.65
C GLY A 102 15.36 1.72 0.77
N GLY A 103 14.51 1.69 1.79
CA GLY A 103 13.47 2.71 1.94
C GLY A 103 12.53 2.53 3.13
N TYR A 104 11.26 2.81 2.88
CA TYR A 104 10.20 2.76 3.88
C TYR A 104 9.01 1.94 3.38
N LEU A 105 8.37 1.20 4.29
CA LEU A 105 7.11 0.51 4.00
C LEU A 105 5.99 1.54 3.69
N PRO A 106 5.00 1.20 2.87
CA PRO A 106 3.81 2.02 2.66
C PRO A 106 3.15 2.43 3.99
N GLY A 107 2.63 3.66 4.07
CA GLY A 107 2.03 4.23 5.30
C GLY A 107 3.04 4.74 6.33
N THR A 108 4.34 4.51 6.16
CA THR A 108 5.35 4.96 7.14
C THR A 108 5.38 6.49 7.25
N SER A 109 5.32 6.99 8.48
CA SER A 109 5.52 8.42 8.78
C SER A 109 7.00 8.74 8.89
N VAL A 110 7.52 9.55 7.96
CA VAL A 110 8.94 9.91 7.86
C VAL A 110 9.13 11.37 8.22
N THR A 111 10.08 11.64 9.12
CA THR A 111 10.44 13.00 9.54
C THR A 111 11.73 13.44 8.84
N ILE A 112 11.65 14.62 8.21
CA ILE A 112 12.77 15.32 7.58
C ILE A 112 13.14 16.50 8.46
N GLN A 113 14.42 16.60 8.80
CA GLN A 113 14.98 17.69 9.59
C GLN A 113 15.83 18.58 8.70
N ALA A 114 15.52 19.87 8.68
CA ALA A 114 16.37 20.92 8.11
C ALA A 114 17.21 21.57 9.21
N SER A 115 18.46 21.90 8.88
CA SER A 115 19.45 22.51 9.76
C SER A 115 20.08 23.71 9.06
N PRO A 116 19.52 24.93 9.23
CA PRO A 116 20.18 26.16 8.79
C PRO A 116 21.57 26.29 9.44
N SER A 117 22.55 26.82 8.71
CA SER A 117 23.94 26.92 9.19
C SER A 117 24.15 27.99 10.27
N GLY A 118 23.11 28.77 10.59
CA GLY A 118 23.16 29.91 11.51
C GLY A 118 23.58 31.20 10.83
N GLY A 119 23.88 32.24 11.62
CA GLY A 119 24.41 33.51 11.10
C GLY A 119 23.45 34.33 10.25
N GLY A 120 22.13 34.14 10.39
CA GLY A 120 21.12 34.80 9.55
C GLY A 120 20.62 33.94 8.40
N THR A 121 20.82 32.63 8.44
CA THR A 121 20.19 31.67 7.53
C THR A 121 18.92 31.07 8.13
N TRP A 122 17.97 30.69 7.27
CA TRP A 122 16.73 30.02 7.68
C TRP A 122 16.20 29.11 6.57
N THR A 123 15.24 28.27 6.94
CA THR A 123 14.38 27.51 6.03
C THR A 123 13.34 28.41 5.39
N ASP A 124 13.54 28.71 4.11
CA ASP A 124 12.70 29.63 3.35
C ASP A 124 11.41 28.96 2.90
N SER A 125 11.54 27.81 2.25
CA SER A 125 10.41 27.08 1.70
C SER A 125 10.68 25.58 1.59
N TRP A 126 9.60 24.81 1.64
CA TRP A 126 9.57 23.38 1.38
C TRP A 126 8.80 23.11 0.09
N SER A 127 9.25 22.15 -0.71
CA SER A 127 8.53 21.66 -1.88
C SER A 127 8.79 20.17 -2.06
N GLY A 128 8.01 19.49 -2.90
CA GLY A 128 8.16 18.06 -3.11
C GLY A 128 6.87 17.37 -3.50
N SER A 129 6.95 16.05 -3.67
CA SER A 129 5.82 15.19 -4.04
C SER A 129 5.31 14.31 -2.89
N CYS A 130 5.99 14.29 -1.73
CA CYS A 130 5.59 13.44 -0.62
C CYS A 130 4.24 13.86 -0.03
N SER A 131 3.40 12.87 0.27
CA SER A 131 2.08 13.09 0.87
C SER A 131 2.21 13.65 2.28
N GLY A 132 1.32 14.59 2.65
CA GLY A 132 1.36 15.22 3.97
C GLY A 132 2.46 16.27 4.15
N LEU A 133 3.29 16.52 3.12
CA LEU A 133 4.23 17.64 3.14
C LEU A 133 3.42 18.94 3.22
N ALA A 134 3.36 19.53 4.41
CA ALA A 134 2.90 20.90 4.52
C ALA A 134 3.83 21.78 3.68
N ILE A 135 3.29 22.82 3.04
CA ILE A 135 4.12 23.89 2.50
C ILE A 135 4.01 25.02 3.52
N PRO A 136 4.70 24.92 4.67
CA PRO A 136 4.64 25.98 5.64
C PRO A 136 5.32 27.22 5.07
N GLY A 137 4.88 28.38 5.55
CA GLY A 137 5.70 29.58 5.44
C GLY A 137 7.02 29.43 6.21
N TYR A 138 7.96 30.31 5.88
CA TYR A 138 9.21 30.65 6.56
C TYR A 138 9.41 30.09 8.01
N LEU A 139 10.62 29.58 8.31
CA LEU A 139 11.12 29.09 9.62
C LEU A 139 10.66 27.71 10.12
N VAL A 140 10.11 26.86 9.26
CA VAL A 140 9.86 25.46 9.66
C VAL A 140 11.08 24.59 9.39
N ASN A 141 11.65 24.02 10.45
CA ASN A 141 12.86 23.18 10.36
C ASN A 141 12.57 21.67 10.41
N SER A 142 11.31 21.26 10.52
CA SER A 142 10.94 19.84 10.59
C SER A 142 9.64 19.62 9.84
N GLN A 143 9.59 18.55 9.03
CA GLN A 143 8.41 18.16 8.27
C GLN A 143 8.20 16.65 8.42
N THR A 144 6.94 16.25 8.60
CA THR A 144 6.55 14.85 8.60
C THR A 144 5.73 14.57 7.34
N VAL A 145 6.06 13.49 6.65
CA VAL A 145 5.38 13.03 5.44
C VAL A 145 4.96 11.57 5.60
N THR A 146 3.94 11.17 4.86
CA THR A 146 3.51 9.76 4.77
C THR A 146 4.01 9.17 3.46
N VAL A 147 4.67 8.02 3.54
CA VAL A 147 5.25 7.36 2.37
C VAL A 147 4.26 6.35 1.80
N ASN A 148 3.68 6.65 0.65
CA ASN A 148 2.76 5.73 -0.06
C ASN A 148 3.24 5.39 -1.49
N PHE A 149 4.33 6.03 -1.93
CA PHE A 149 4.99 5.84 -3.23
C PHE A 149 6.37 6.52 -3.17
N PRO A 150 7.29 6.29 -4.13
CA PRO A 150 8.58 6.98 -4.16
C PRO A 150 8.39 8.49 -4.32
N CYS A 151 8.94 9.28 -3.41
CA CYS A 151 8.65 10.70 -3.35
C CYS A 151 9.89 11.55 -3.02
N THR A 152 9.77 12.85 -3.23
CA THR A 152 10.86 13.81 -3.00
C THR A 152 10.45 14.91 -2.03
N VAL A 153 11.44 15.42 -1.30
CA VAL A 153 11.36 16.63 -0.49
C VAL A 153 12.56 17.51 -0.85
N HIS A 154 12.29 18.79 -1.07
CA HIS A 154 13.28 19.82 -1.33
C HIS A 154 13.11 20.98 -0.35
N VAL A 155 14.21 21.45 0.22
CA VAL A 155 14.23 22.58 1.15
C VAL A 155 15.07 23.71 0.56
N ASN A 156 14.49 24.89 0.41
CA ASN A 156 15.26 26.08 0.11
C ASN A 156 15.67 26.77 1.41
N PHE A 157 16.96 27.08 1.52
CA PHE A 157 17.49 27.95 2.55
C PHE A 157 17.76 29.33 1.97
N ALA A 158 17.48 30.37 2.75
CA ALA A 158 17.82 31.74 2.41
C ALA A 158 18.67 32.38 3.53
N TYR A 159 19.21 33.55 3.22
CA TYR A 159 20.16 34.30 4.04
C TYR A 159 19.79 35.79 4.06
N LEU A 160 19.82 36.41 5.24
CA LEU A 160 19.60 37.84 5.45
C LEU A 160 20.97 38.49 5.27
N GLY A 161 21.28 38.88 4.04
CA GLY A 161 22.51 39.56 3.64
C GLY A 161 22.26 40.97 3.13
#